data_AF-A0A9E6EH48-F1
#
_entry.id   AF-A0A9E6EH48-F1
#
_cell.length_a   1.000
_cell.length_b   1.000
_cell.length_c   1.000
_cell.angle_alpha   90.00
_cell.angle_beta   90.00
_cell.angle_gamma   90.00
#
_symmetry.space_group_name_H-M   'P 1'
#
loop_
_entity.id
_entity.type
_entity.pdbx_description
1 polymer ?
#
loop_
_entity_poly.entity_id
_entity_poly.type
_entity_poly.pdbx_seq_one_letter_code
_entity_poly.pdbx_strand_id
1 'polypeptide(L)'
;ESAAGNSVPILRPRDEHDLLTVGDFVYLSLPGSKTLAPNEKYLIYRSGAKYSPAAKHAWGSERIGKLEIWDISPQVVTGRIVAANDIIRKGDLVCLQEPR
;
A
#
# COMPACT_ATOMS: atom_id res chain seq x y z
N GLU A 1 -7.84 9.17 -26.04
CA GLU A 1 -8.22 8.36 -24.87
C GLU A 1 -6.97 7.77 -24.22
N SER A 2 -7.03 7.56 -22.91
CA SER A 2 -6.08 6.76 -22.09
C SER A 2 -4.73 7.44 -21.76
N ALA A 3 -4.25 7.52 -20.52
CA ALA A 3 -4.65 6.90 -19.26
C ALA A 3 -4.45 7.90 -18.11
N ALA A 4 -5.44 8.01 -17.24
CA ALA A 4 -5.32 8.77 -16.00
C ALA A 4 -4.20 8.16 -15.14
N GLY A 5 -3.33 9.02 -14.60
CA GLY A 5 -2.21 8.61 -13.77
C GLY A 5 -2.68 7.81 -12.57
N ASN A 6 -2.18 6.58 -12.44
CA ASN A 6 -2.51 5.71 -11.30
C ASN A 6 -1.77 6.20 -10.06
N SER A 7 -2.47 6.95 -9.22
CA SER A 7 -2.02 7.34 -7.89
C SER A 7 -1.90 6.11 -6.97
N VAL A 8 -0.85 6.07 -6.16
CA VAL A 8 -0.51 4.94 -5.28
C VAL A 8 -1.12 5.15 -3.90
N PRO A 9 -1.77 4.15 -3.27
CA PRO A 9 -2.23 4.28 -1.89
C PRO A 9 -1.04 4.54 -0.96
N ILE A 10 -1.18 5.58 -0.14
CA ILE A 10 -0.21 5.97 0.87
C ILE A 10 -0.57 5.28 2.18
N LEU A 11 0.40 4.63 2.81
CA LEU A 11 0.25 4.08 4.15
C LEU A 11 0.13 5.20 5.18
N ARG A 12 -0.98 5.19 5.92
CA ARG A 12 -1.17 6.03 7.11
C ARG A 12 -1.32 5.15 8.34
N PRO A 13 -0.50 5.34 9.38
CA PRO A 13 -0.68 4.69 10.66
C PRO A 13 -2.10 4.87 11.20
N ARG A 14 -2.60 3.88 11.96
CA ARG A 14 -3.83 4.05 12.75
C ARG A 14 -3.65 4.99 13.94
N ASP A 15 -2.45 4.97 14.51
CA ASP A 15 -2.02 5.73 15.68
C ASP A 15 -0.83 6.63 15.30
N GLU A 16 -0.51 7.68 16.06
CA GLU A 16 0.49 8.70 15.66
C GLU A 16 1.96 8.26 15.61
N HIS A 17 2.24 6.96 15.45
CA HIS A 17 3.59 6.41 15.34
C HIS A 17 4.11 6.49 13.89
N ASP A 18 5.33 7.00 13.69
CA ASP A 18 5.98 7.06 12.38
C ASP A 18 6.56 5.72 11.90
N LEU A 19 6.63 4.72 12.79
CA LEU A 19 7.18 3.38 12.53
C LEU A 19 6.10 2.32 12.69
N LEU A 20 6.01 1.42 11.72
CA LEU A 20 5.01 0.37 11.63
C LEU A 20 5.68 -1.01 11.53
N THR A 21 5.07 -1.99 12.16
CA THR A 21 5.55 -3.36 12.31
C THR A 21 4.46 -4.38 11.98
N VAL A 22 4.81 -5.67 12.01
CA VAL A 22 3.84 -6.75 11.77
C VAL A 22 2.77 -6.72 12.85
N GLY A 23 1.51 -6.73 12.43
CA GLY A 23 0.35 -6.65 13.31
C GLY A 23 -0.30 -5.27 13.37
N ASP A 24 0.43 -4.21 13.00
CA ASP A 24 -0.10 -2.85 12.99
C ASP A 24 -1.16 -2.67 11.90
N PHE A 25 -2.13 -1.80 12.22
CA PHE A 25 -3.17 -1.38 11.31
C PHE A 25 -2.81 -0.06 10.64
N VAL A 26 -3.17 0.03 9.36
CA VAL A 26 -2.95 1.21 8.54
C VAL A 26 -4.21 1.54 7.76
N TYR A 27 -4.39 2.82 7.50
CA TYR A 27 -5.43 3.33 6.62
C TYR A 27 -4.85 3.63 5.25
N LEU A 28 -5.51 3.12 4.21
CA LEU A 28 -5.19 3.38 2.82
C LEU A 28 -6.10 4.50 2.31
N SER A 29 -5.49 5.58 1.83
CA SER A 29 -6.19 6.61 1.07
C SER A 29 -6.21 6.20 -0.40
N LEU A 30 -7.34 5.66 -0.88
CA LEU A 30 -7.51 5.25 -2.27
C LEU A 30 -8.06 6.41 -3.12
N PRO A 31 -7.35 6.83 -4.17
CA PRO A 31 -7.87 7.75 -5.15
C PRO A 31 -8.75 6.98 -6.17
N GLY A 32 -10.05 6.93 -5.91
CA GLY A 32 -11.05 6.48 -6.88
C GLY A 32 -11.37 4.97 -6.90
N SER A 33 -12.21 4.61 -7.89
CA SER A 33 -13.00 3.37 -8.07
C SER A 33 -12.22 2.06 -8.24
N LYS A 34 -11.20 1.79 -7.41
CA LYS A 34 -10.63 0.44 -7.33
C LYS A 34 -11.42 -0.38 -6.32
N THR A 35 -11.97 -1.49 -6.80
CA THR A 35 -12.56 -2.52 -5.96
C THR A 35 -11.43 -3.26 -5.24
N LEU A 36 -11.33 -3.06 -3.93
CA LEU A 36 -10.60 -3.97 -3.06
C LEU A 36 -11.59 -4.96 -2.46
N ALA A 37 -11.09 -6.10 -2.01
CA ALA A 37 -11.83 -7.09 -1.24
C ALA A 37 -11.13 -7.37 0.09
N PRO A 38 -11.88 -7.64 1.16
CA PRO A 38 -11.29 -8.09 2.41
C PRO A 38 -10.51 -9.39 2.19
N ASN A 39 -9.42 -9.56 2.94
CA ASN A 39 -8.43 -10.65 2.85
C ASN A 39 -7.53 -10.62 1.61
N GLU A 40 -7.65 -9.62 0.73
CA GLU A 40 -6.67 -9.44 -0.34
C GLU A 40 -5.31 -9.00 0.21
N LYS A 41 -4.23 -9.51 -0.39
CA LYS A 41 -2.86 -9.24 0.04
C LYS A 41 -2.12 -8.40 -0.98
N TYR A 42 -1.49 -7.35 -0.50
CA TYR A 42 -0.73 -6.40 -1.28
C TYR A 42 0.72 -6.32 -0.82
N LEU A 43 1.59 -5.91 -1.74
CA LEU A 43 3.02 -5.79 -1.47
C LEU A 43 3.33 -4.35 -1.06
N ILE A 44 4.09 -4.20 0.02
CA ILE A 44 4.55 -2.90 0.50
C ILE A 44 5.95 -2.67 -0.07
N TYR A 45 6.14 -1.49 -0.65
CA TYR A 45 7.38 -1.07 -1.29
C TYR A 45 7.87 0.24 -0.70
N ARG A 46 9.18 0.32 -0.48
CA ARG A 46 9.85 1.58 -0.18
C ARG A 46 10.12 2.32 -1.47
N SER A 47 9.60 3.54 -1.58
CA SER A 47 9.87 4.41 -2.72
C SER A 47 11.28 5.00 -2.60
N GLY A 48 12.26 4.39 -3.26
CA GLY A 48 13.54 5.04 -3.53
C GLY A 48 13.34 6.09 -4.63
N ALA A 49 12.99 7.33 -4.27
CA ALA A 49 12.81 8.48 -5.17
C ALA A 49 11.90 8.24 -6.41
N LYS A 50 10.68 8.77 -6.34
CA LYS A 50 9.70 8.91 -7.46
C LYS A 50 9.30 7.60 -8.14
N TYR A 51 8.36 6.89 -7.52
CA TYR A 51 7.52 5.91 -8.22
C TYR A 51 6.79 6.58 -9.41
N SER A 52 6.92 6.02 -10.61
CA SER A 52 6.17 6.43 -11.80
C SER A 52 5.21 5.32 -12.22
N PRO A 53 3.89 5.59 -12.28
CA PRO A 53 2.86 4.60 -12.58
C PRO A 53 2.87 4.07 -14.02
N ALA A 54 3.69 4.64 -14.91
CA ALA A 54 3.86 4.18 -16.29
C ALA A 54 4.85 3.02 -16.41
N ALA A 55 5.73 2.82 -15.43
CA ALA A 55 6.72 1.77 -15.46
C ALA A 55 6.13 0.50 -14.82
N LYS A 56 5.70 -0.45 -15.66
CA LYS A 56 5.22 -1.78 -15.22
C LYS A 56 6.21 -2.54 -14.34
N HIS A 57 7.47 -2.11 -14.29
CA HIS A 57 8.48 -2.54 -13.34
C HIS A 57 9.03 -1.32 -12.60
N ALA A 58 8.82 -1.27 -11.29
CA ALA A 58 9.48 -0.31 -10.43
C ALA A 58 10.98 -0.68 -10.36
N TRP A 59 11.79 -0.12 -11.25
CA TRP A 59 13.24 -0.11 -11.06
C TRP A 59 13.54 0.76 -9.82
N GLY A 60 13.99 0.13 -8.73
CA GLY A 60 14.42 0.82 -7.50
C GLY A 60 13.47 0.77 -6.30
N SER A 61 12.36 0.02 -6.35
CA SER A 61 11.49 -0.15 -5.17
C SER A 61 11.80 -1.44 -4.43
N GLU A 62 12.31 -1.32 -3.20
CA GLU A 62 12.58 -2.46 -2.32
C GLU A 62 11.28 -2.97 -1.71
N ARG A 63 11.03 -4.28 -1.80
CA ARG A 63 9.88 -4.91 -1.13
C ARG A 63 10.18 -5.07 0.36
N ILE A 64 9.57 -4.22 1.15
CA ILE A 64 9.77 -4.16 2.61
C ILE A 64 8.68 -4.89 3.39
N GLY A 65 7.56 -5.27 2.77
CA GLY A 65 6.51 -5.96 3.51
C GLY A 65 5.33 -6.46 2.69
N LYS A 66 4.31 -6.91 3.42
CA LYS A 66 3.00 -7.34 2.92
C LYS A 66 1.90 -6.76 3.80
N LEU A 67 0.84 -6.32 3.14
CA LEU A 67 -0.38 -5.83 3.75
C LEU A 67 -1.53 -6.76 3.38
N GLU A 68 -2.44 -7.02 4.30
CA GLU A 68 -3.71 -7.68 4.04
C GLU A 68 -4.85 -6.69 4.29
N ILE A 69 -5.84 -6.64 3.41
CA ILE A 69 -7.03 -5.80 3.64
C ILE A 69 -7.88 -6.45 4.72
N TRP A 70 -8.10 -5.69 5.79
CA TRP A 70 -8.89 -6.13 6.92
C TRP A 70 -10.34 -5.68 6.82
N ASP A 71 -10.55 -4.39 6.54
CA ASP A 71 -11.89 -3.80 6.46
C ASP A 71 -11.95 -2.78 5.32
N ILE A 72 -13.11 -2.71 4.66
CA ILE A 72 -13.39 -1.77 3.58
C ILE A 72 -14.65 -1.00 3.96
N SER A 73 -14.46 0.26 4.29
CA SER A 73 -15.53 1.21 4.55
C SER A 73 -15.63 2.21 3.40
N PRO A 74 -16.79 2.89 3.21
CA PRO A 74 -17.01 3.81 2.08
C PRO A 74 -15.99 4.94 1.94
N GLN A 75 -15.30 5.29 3.03
CA GLN A 75 -14.35 6.41 3.08
C GLN A 75 -12.92 5.97 3.40
N VAL A 76 -12.72 4.75 3.90
CA VAL A 76 -11.42 4.30 4.39
C VAL A 76 -11.28 2.81 4.18
N VAL A 77 -10.10 2.40 3.71
CA VAL A 77 -9.72 0.99 3.70
C VAL A 77 -8.68 0.76 4.78
N THR A 78 -8.93 -0.22 5.62
CA THR A 78 -8.03 -0.63 6.68
C THR A 78 -7.26 -1.85 6.22
N GLY A 79 -5.94 -1.75 6.23
CA GLY A 79 -5.04 -2.88 6.04
C GLY A 79 -4.33 -3.25 7.34
N ARG A 80 -3.90 -4.51 7.43
CA ARG A 80 -3.06 -5.05 8.50
C ARG A 80 -1.74 -5.51 7.92
N ILE A 81 -0.63 -5.13 8.54
CA ILE A 81 0.70 -5.61 8.09
C ILE A 81 0.85 -7.06 8.52
N VAL A 82 1.00 -7.97 7.55
CA VAL A 82 1.10 -9.42 7.78
C VAL A 82 2.52 -9.95 7.62
N ALA A 83 3.42 -9.19 7.00
CA ALA A 83 4.84 -9.47 6.97
C ALA A 83 5.64 -8.17 6.78
N ALA A 84 6.80 -8.07 7.42
CA ALA A 84 7.74 -6.98 7.25
C ALA A 84 9.16 -7.56 7.17
N ASN A 85 9.88 -7.24 6.10
CA ASN A 85 11.29 -7.56 5.93
C ASN A 85 12.19 -6.41 6.43
N ASP A 86 11.61 -5.22 6.60
CA ASP A 86 12.26 -4.00 7.10
C ASP A 86 11.22 -3.09 7.76
N ILE A 87 11.67 -2.03 8.42
CA ILE A 87 10.83 -1.01 9.07
C ILE A 87 9.92 -0.34 8.04
N ILE A 88 8.61 -0.37 8.28
CA ILE A 88 7.65 0.33 7.43
C ILE A 88 7.42 1.72 8.01
N ARG A 89 7.46 2.75 7.17
CA ARG A 89 7.35 4.15 7.57
C ARG A 89 6.13 4.81 6.94
N LYS A 90 5.64 5.85 7.58
CA LYS A 90 4.66 6.76 6.97
C LYS A 90 5.21 7.29 5.63
N GLY A 91 4.42 7.16 4.57
CA GLY A 91 4.82 7.55 3.22
C GLY A 91 5.39 6.42 2.35
N ASP A 92 5.62 5.23 2.90
CA ASP A 92 5.81 4.02 2.10
C ASP A 92 4.56 3.71 1.27
N LEU A 93 4.78 3.05 0.13
CA LEU A 93 3.79 2.86 -0.90
C LEU A 93 3.32 1.41 -0.98
N VAL A 94 2.03 1.21 -1.26
CA VAL A 94 1.47 -0.13 -1.48
C VAL A 94 1.21 -0.35 -2.95
N CYS A 95 1.75 -1.44 -3.49
CA CYS A 95 1.44 -1.88 -4.85
C CYS A 95 0.30 -2.90 -4.81
N LEU A 96 -0.78 -2.58 -5.50
CA LEU A 96 -1.92 -3.46 -5.69
C LEU A 96 -1.60 -4.42 -6.85
N GLN A 97 -1.07 -5.60 -6.53
CA GLN A 97 -0.84 -6.67 -7.50
C GLN A 97 -1.88 -7.76 -7.24
N GLU A 98 -2.67 -8.10 -8.25
CA GLU A 98 -3.63 -9.21 -8.17
C GLU A 98 -2.85 -10.52 -7.88
N PRO A 99 -3.34 -11.36 -6.95
CA PRO A 99 -2.75 -12.68 -6.74
C PRO A 99 -2.83 -13.48 -8.05
N ARG A 100 -1.68 -14.01 -8.51
CA ARG A 100 -1.62 -14.98 -9.62
C ARG A 100 -2.10 -16.34 -9.17
#